data_AF-N6U2U8-F1
#
_entry.id   AF-N6U2U8-F1
#
_cell.length_a   1.000
_cell.length_b   1.000
_cell.length_c   1.000
_cell.angle_alpha   90.00
_cell.angle_beta   90.00
_cell.angle_gamma   90.00
#
_symmetry.space_group_name_H-M   'P 1'
#
loop_
_entity.id
_entity.type
_entity.pdbx_description
1 polymer ?
#
loop_
_entity_poly.entity_id
_entity_poly.type
_entity_poly.pdbx_seq_one_letter_code
_entity_poly.pdbx_strand_id
1 'polypeptide(L)'
;MSDTHEQHDNVAKVVSEKSALLRSFSTPEVQISRLPSPQRSVDFVLVWHTVESDSECDASEKRRIFEKNLIDEGLDLEYENQESSKLKFVKIPALRQVSHRTNFFVEGVSEQWAKVKEWIFLDKDKFPENDQQRFTAIYSRDREYLFDINSPCFFTSAIHSRIVQFILDRKRFSDNRVNDFAFGMERLIDDNVYAAAYPLHDGDLTTENTVRNLLYTEWACLGKWYRYQPLDCIKEYFGVKIALYFAWLGYYTHILLAPAIVGLACFIYSLATMYSHKPRLSCACGTMVGAEWDNRCARVASISAASSDLTL
;
A
#
# COMPACT_ATOMS: atom_id res chain seq x y z
N MET A 1 41.37 18.57 -69.42
CA MET A 1 39.98 18.75 -68.96
C MET A 1 39.23 17.43 -69.10
N SER A 2 39.84 16.34 -68.58
CA SER A 2 39.38 14.96 -68.79
C SER A 2 39.41 14.18 -67.47
N ASP A 3 40.35 14.48 -66.59
CA ASP A 3 40.50 13.78 -65.30
C ASP A 3 39.41 14.09 -64.27
N THR A 4 38.76 15.26 -64.37
CA THR A 4 37.65 15.61 -63.48
C THR A 4 36.36 14.87 -63.83
N HIS A 5 36.17 14.45 -65.09
CA HIS A 5 34.96 13.74 -65.49
C HIS A 5 34.98 12.28 -65.01
N GLU A 6 36.15 11.64 -65.08
CA GLU A 6 36.33 10.24 -64.65
C GLU A 6 36.16 10.07 -63.13
N GLN A 7 36.51 11.09 -62.34
CA GLN A 7 36.38 11.03 -60.89
C GLN A 7 34.93 11.19 -60.43
N HIS A 8 34.11 11.98 -61.14
CA HIS A 8 32.68 12.11 -60.86
C HIS A 8 31.89 10.86 -61.24
N ASP A 9 32.25 10.18 -62.34
CA ASP A 9 31.60 8.94 -62.76
C ASP A 9 31.90 7.77 -61.79
N ASN A 10 33.12 7.71 -61.25
CA ASN A 10 33.48 6.72 -60.22
C ASN A 10 32.73 6.94 -58.91
N VAL A 11 32.52 8.20 -58.49
CA VAL A 11 31.72 8.52 -57.29
C VAL A 11 30.25 8.17 -57.52
N ALA A 12 29.69 8.47 -58.68
CA ALA A 12 28.30 8.13 -59.02
C ALA A 12 28.08 6.60 -59.02
N LYS A 13 29.05 5.83 -59.49
CA LYS A 13 29.01 4.37 -59.49
C LYS A 13 29.04 3.77 -58.08
N VAL A 14 29.89 4.31 -57.20
CA VAL A 14 29.96 3.90 -55.78
C VAL A 14 28.68 4.26 -55.01
N VAL A 15 28.06 5.41 -55.31
CA VAL A 15 26.79 5.81 -54.70
C VAL A 15 25.64 4.93 -55.20
N SER A 16 25.64 4.54 -56.48
CA SER A 16 24.67 3.62 -57.06
C SER A 16 24.79 2.19 -56.48
N GLU A 17 26.02 1.68 -56.31
CA GLU A 17 26.25 0.36 -55.70
C GLU A 17 25.89 0.35 -54.20
N LYS A 18 26.23 1.41 -53.45
CA LYS A 18 25.80 1.55 -52.05
C LYS A 18 24.28 1.64 -51.91
N SER A 19 23.61 2.35 -52.80
CA SER A 19 22.16 2.48 -52.78
C SER A 19 21.42 1.24 -53.32
N ALA A 20 22.07 0.40 -54.13
CA ALA A 20 21.59 -0.93 -54.48
C ALA A 20 21.77 -1.94 -53.33
N LEU A 21 22.90 -1.90 -52.60
CA LEU A 21 23.12 -2.69 -51.38
C LEU A 21 22.14 -2.32 -50.25
N LEU A 22 21.82 -1.03 -50.10
CA LEU A 22 20.81 -0.58 -49.14
C LEU A 22 19.38 -1.00 -49.52
N ARG A 23 19.11 -1.30 -50.80
CA ARG A 23 17.81 -1.84 -51.26
C ARG A 23 17.74 -3.36 -51.20
N SER A 24 18.87 -4.07 -51.20
CA SER A 24 18.90 -5.53 -50.99
C SER A 24 18.77 -5.93 -49.51
N PHE A 25 18.97 -5.00 -48.58
CA PHE A 25 18.51 -5.13 -47.20
C PHE A 25 17.00 -4.82 -47.13
N SER A 26 16.22 -5.67 -47.80
CA SER A 26 14.81 -5.85 -47.49
C SER A 26 14.72 -6.22 -46.02
N THR A 27 14.31 -5.28 -45.17
CA THR A 27 13.87 -5.61 -43.81
C THR A 27 12.79 -6.67 -43.94
N PRO A 28 12.93 -7.85 -43.33
CA PRO A 28 11.77 -8.73 -43.23
C PRO A 28 10.68 -7.91 -42.55
N GLU A 29 9.49 -7.91 -43.11
CA GLU A 29 8.28 -7.42 -42.48
C GLU A 29 8.15 -8.23 -41.18
N VAL A 30 8.68 -7.66 -40.09
CA VAL A 30 8.61 -8.27 -38.76
C VAL A 30 7.14 -8.17 -38.40
N GLN A 31 6.42 -9.27 -38.59
CA GLN A 31 5.21 -9.54 -37.85
C GLN A 31 5.52 -9.20 -36.40
N ILE A 32 4.82 -8.21 -35.86
CA ILE A 32 4.89 -7.84 -34.44
C ILE A 32 4.18 -8.96 -33.66
N SER A 33 4.75 -10.16 -33.68
CA SER A 33 4.60 -11.09 -32.58
C SER A 33 5.41 -10.46 -31.44
N ARG A 34 4.68 -9.90 -30.47
CA ARG A 34 5.24 -9.29 -29.26
C ARG A 34 6.28 -10.25 -28.67
N LEU A 35 7.56 -9.94 -28.86
CA LEU A 35 8.62 -10.49 -28.02
C LEU A 35 8.18 -10.22 -26.57
N PRO A 36 8.25 -11.19 -25.64
CA PRO A 36 7.96 -10.91 -24.25
C PRO A 36 8.93 -9.81 -23.83
N SER A 37 8.41 -8.61 -23.58
CA SER A 37 9.16 -7.53 -22.97
C SER A 37 9.87 -8.10 -21.74
N PRO A 38 11.12 -7.69 -21.44
CA PRO A 38 11.74 -8.06 -20.18
C PRO A 38 10.73 -7.74 -19.07
N GLN A 39 10.31 -8.79 -18.35
CA GLN A 39 9.08 -8.80 -17.58
C GLN A 39 9.12 -7.65 -16.57
N ARG A 40 8.46 -6.54 -16.91
CA ARG A 40 8.41 -5.35 -16.07
C ARG A 40 7.50 -5.70 -14.89
N SER A 41 7.91 -5.36 -13.67
CA SER A 41 7.03 -5.51 -12.50
C SER A 41 5.76 -4.70 -12.75
N VAL A 42 4.62 -5.21 -12.30
CA VAL A 42 3.32 -4.56 -12.49
C VAL A 42 2.91 -3.98 -11.15
N ASP A 43 2.67 -2.67 -11.09
CA ASP A 43 2.26 -2.01 -9.85
C ASP A 43 0.73 -1.94 -9.73
N PHE A 44 0.01 -1.83 -10.85
CA PHE A 44 -1.44 -1.59 -10.84
C PHE A 44 -2.16 -2.39 -11.90
N VAL A 45 -3.38 -2.85 -11.59
CA VAL A 45 -4.25 -3.58 -12.52
C VAL A 45 -5.63 -2.96 -12.56
N LEU A 46 -6.14 -2.79 -13.78
CA LEU A 46 -7.52 -2.45 -14.08
C LEU A 46 -8.22 -3.70 -14.62
N VAL A 47 -9.43 -3.96 -14.13
CA VAL A 47 -10.23 -5.13 -14.51
C VAL A 47 -11.55 -4.65 -15.06
N TRP A 48 -12.00 -5.27 -16.16
CA TRP A 48 -13.34 -5.06 -16.69
C TRP A 48 -13.88 -6.36 -17.28
N HIS A 49 -15.19 -6.43 -17.46
CA HIS A 49 -15.86 -7.59 -18.05
C HIS A 49 -16.53 -7.22 -19.38
N THR A 50 -16.50 -8.12 -20.35
CA THR A 50 -17.26 -7.98 -21.61
C THR A 50 -18.73 -8.28 -21.36
N VAL A 51 -19.63 -7.41 -21.80
CA VAL A 51 -21.09 -7.60 -21.67
C VAL A 51 -21.72 -7.42 -23.03
N GLU A 52 -22.31 -8.45 -23.61
CA GLU A 52 -22.93 -8.38 -24.94
C GLU A 52 -24.26 -7.60 -24.91
N SER A 53 -24.22 -6.26 -24.74
CA SER A 53 -25.41 -5.40 -24.70
C SER A 53 -25.10 -3.98 -25.20
N ASP A 54 -26.12 -3.19 -25.55
CA ASP A 54 -25.95 -1.80 -26.03
C ASP A 54 -25.18 -0.90 -25.04
N SER A 55 -25.24 -1.21 -23.74
CA SER A 55 -24.45 -0.52 -22.70
C SER A 55 -22.93 -0.71 -22.83
N GLU A 56 -22.48 -1.73 -23.57
CA GLU A 56 -21.07 -1.99 -23.84
C GLU A 56 -20.47 -1.00 -24.83
N CYS A 57 -21.26 -0.45 -25.76
CA CYS A 57 -20.77 0.52 -26.73
C CYS A 57 -20.31 1.80 -26.03
N ASP A 58 -21.15 2.32 -25.12
CA ASP A 58 -20.86 3.51 -24.32
C ASP A 58 -19.68 3.27 -23.35
N ALA A 59 -19.65 2.11 -22.69
CA ALA A 59 -18.55 1.75 -21.79
C ALA A 59 -17.23 1.59 -22.54
N SER A 60 -17.25 0.95 -23.72
CA SER A 60 -16.07 0.76 -24.57
C SER A 60 -15.50 2.09 -25.04
N GLU A 61 -16.36 3.04 -25.44
CA GLU A 61 -15.91 4.37 -25.85
C GLU A 61 -15.29 5.17 -24.68
N LYS A 62 -15.94 5.16 -23.50
CA LYS A 62 -15.38 5.76 -22.27
C LYS A 62 -14.00 5.18 -21.94
N ARG A 63 -13.82 3.85 -22.05
CA ARG A 63 -12.52 3.19 -21.85
C ARG A 63 -11.49 3.66 -22.88
N ARG A 64 -11.86 3.69 -24.16
CA ARG A 64 -10.97 4.10 -25.24
C ARG A 64 -10.43 5.52 -25.03
N ILE A 65 -11.31 6.46 -24.65
CA ILE A 65 -10.92 7.84 -24.36
C ILE A 65 -10.04 7.89 -23.11
N PHE A 66 -10.43 7.19 -22.03
CA PHE A 66 -9.69 7.18 -20.77
C PHE A 66 -8.27 6.60 -20.94
N GLU A 67 -8.14 5.44 -21.60
CA GLU A 67 -6.86 4.77 -21.83
C GLU A 67 -5.95 5.61 -22.74
N LYS A 68 -6.51 6.25 -23.78
CA LYS A 68 -5.75 7.20 -24.59
C LYS A 68 -5.21 8.35 -23.72
N ASN A 69 -6.03 8.93 -22.86
CA ASN A 69 -5.63 10.01 -21.97
C ASN A 69 -4.58 9.56 -20.92
N LEU A 70 -4.53 8.27 -20.56
CA LEU A 70 -3.49 7.72 -19.70
C LEU A 70 -2.15 7.59 -20.43
N ILE A 71 -2.18 7.13 -21.69
CA ILE A 71 -0.99 7.02 -22.55
C ILE A 71 -0.42 8.40 -22.85
N ASP A 72 -1.28 9.39 -23.14
CA ASP A 72 -0.88 10.78 -23.40
C ASP A 72 -0.18 11.42 -22.19
N GLU A 73 -0.39 10.88 -20.99
CA GLU A 73 0.26 11.33 -19.74
C GLU A 73 1.54 10.56 -19.42
N GLY A 74 1.89 9.58 -20.25
CA GLY A 74 3.12 8.80 -20.13
C GLY A 74 2.99 7.53 -19.31
N LEU A 75 1.78 7.01 -19.10
CA LEU A 75 1.60 5.66 -18.55
C LEU A 75 1.66 4.61 -19.67
N ASP A 76 2.52 3.61 -19.49
CA ASP A 76 2.53 2.43 -20.33
C ASP A 76 1.37 1.50 -19.93
N LEU A 77 0.63 0.97 -20.91
CA LEU A 77 -0.47 0.03 -20.68
C LEU A 77 -0.18 -1.31 -21.36
N GLU A 78 -0.20 -2.39 -20.59
CA GLU A 78 -0.04 -3.76 -21.06
C GLU A 78 -1.37 -4.51 -20.97
N TYR A 79 -1.82 -5.09 -22.07
CA TYR A 79 -3.11 -5.79 -22.14
C TYR A 79 -2.91 -7.29 -22.05
N GLU A 80 -3.60 -7.94 -21.12
CA GLU A 80 -3.66 -9.41 -21.00
C GLU A 80 -5.09 -9.89 -21.27
N ASN A 81 -5.24 -10.63 -22.38
CA ASN A 81 -6.50 -11.26 -22.76
C ASN A 81 -6.40 -12.75 -22.48
N GLN A 82 -7.15 -13.25 -21.50
CA GLN A 82 -7.36 -14.69 -21.35
C GLN A 82 -8.52 -15.10 -22.26
N GLU A 83 -8.22 -15.86 -23.32
CA GLU A 83 -9.18 -16.24 -24.36
C GLU A 83 -10.43 -16.99 -23.84
N SER A 84 -10.35 -17.57 -22.64
CA SER A 84 -11.42 -18.36 -22.03
C SER A 84 -12.28 -17.61 -21.01
N SER A 85 -11.93 -16.38 -20.63
CA SER A 85 -12.59 -15.65 -19.54
C SER A 85 -13.27 -14.38 -20.02
N LYS A 86 -14.46 -14.08 -19.48
CA LYS A 86 -15.16 -12.79 -19.72
C LYS A 86 -14.44 -11.59 -19.11
N LEU A 87 -13.39 -11.82 -18.33
CA LEU A 87 -12.61 -10.79 -17.64
C LEU A 87 -11.41 -10.40 -18.48
N LYS A 88 -11.19 -9.09 -18.59
CA LYS A 88 -10.01 -8.52 -19.23
C LYS A 88 -9.20 -7.74 -18.22
N PHE A 89 -7.88 -7.86 -18.33
CA PHE A 89 -6.93 -7.24 -17.44
C PHE A 89 -6.06 -6.26 -18.20
N VAL A 90 -5.98 -5.04 -17.69
CA VAL A 90 -5.02 -4.02 -18.15
C VAL A 90 -4.02 -3.81 -17.02
N LYS A 91 -2.76 -4.08 -17.31
CA LYS A 91 -1.62 -3.96 -16.40
C LYS A 91 -0.95 -2.62 -16.65
N ILE A 92 -0.65 -1.91 -15.58
CA ILE A 92 0.17 -0.70 -15.60
C ILE A 92 1.54 -1.10 -15.04
N PRO A 93 2.60 -1.14 -15.87
CA PRO A 93 3.94 -1.46 -15.43
C PRO A 93 4.44 -0.46 -14.38
N ALA A 94 5.29 -0.96 -13.50
CA ALA A 94 5.96 -0.18 -12.50
C ALA A 94 6.88 0.86 -13.15
N LEU A 95 6.90 2.06 -12.56
CA LEU A 95 7.96 3.02 -12.82
C LEU A 95 9.28 2.38 -12.39
N ARG A 96 10.37 2.61 -13.14
CA ARG A 96 11.67 1.92 -13.01
C ARG A 96 12.06 1.70 -11.54
N GLN A 97 12.07 0.44 -11.11
CA GLN A 97 12.60 -0.01 -9.82
C GLN A 97 13.61 -1.13 -10.04
N VAL A 98 14.70 -1.10 -9.29
CA VAL A 98 15.54 -2.28 -9.09
C VAL A 98 15.64 -2.53 -7.59
N SER A 99 15.14 -3.68 -7.16
CA SER A 99 15.23 -4.09 -5.75
C SER A 99 16.69 -4.40 -5.42
N HIS A 100 17.29 -3.62 -4.52
CA HIS A 100 18.59 -3.95 -3.95
C HIS A 100 18.46 -4.21 -2.46
N ARG A 101 18.89 -5.40 -2.06
CA ARG A 101 19.15 -5.78 -0.67
C ARG A 101 20.61 -5.40 -0.37
N THR A 102 20.83 -4.44 0.51
CA THR A 102 22.18 -4.10 0.98
C THR A 102 22.54 -4.99 2.15
N ASN A 103 23.62 -5.76 2.02
CA ASN A 103 24.20 -6.52 3.12
C ASN A 103 25.13 -5.59 3.91
N PHE A 104 24.95 -5.49 5.23
CA PHE A 104 25.97 -4.87 6.07
C PHE A 104 26.02 -5.45 7.49
N PHE A 105 27.25 -5.56 8.01
CA PHE A 105 27.63 -6.16 9.29
C PHE A 105 27.73 -5.09 10.38
N VAL A 106 27.25 -5.38 11.60
CA VAL A 106 27.56 -4.57 12.78
C VAL A 106 28.06 -5.46 13.92
N GLU A 107 29.27 -5.16 14.40
CA GLU A 107 29.93 -5.82 15.53
C GLU A 107 29.43 -5.32 16.90
N GLY A 108 29.37 -6.26 17.84
CA GLY A 108 29.78 -6.05 19.23
C GLY A 108 28.79 -5.39 20.20
N VAL A 109 27.96 -6.19 20.88
CA VAL A 109 27.32 -5.80 22.15
C VAL A 109 27.35 -6.97 23.15
N SER A 110 27.56 -6.67 24.43
CA SER A 110 27.73 -7.62 25.54
C SER A 110 26.70 -8.76 25.60
N GLU A 111 27.19 -9.97 25.87
CA GLU A 111 26.52 -11.28 25.72
C GLU A 111 25.20 -11.49 26.48
N GLN A 112 24.97 -10.79 27.60
CA GLN A 112 23.79 -11.01 28.44
C GLN A 112 22.62 -10.07 28.12
N TRP A 113 22.91 -8.81 27.77
CA TRP A 113 21.90 -7.88 27.27
C TRP A 113 21.53 -8.16 25.81
N ALA A 114 22.43 -8.74 25.02
CA ALA A 114 22.18 -9.17 23.64
C ALA A 114 20.99 -10.14 23.53
N LYS A 115 20.91 -11.15 24.42
CA LYS A 115 19.84 -12.17 24.39
C LYS A 115 18.44 -11.61 24.68
N VAL A 116 18.33 -10.71 25.65
CA VAL A 116 17.04 -10.05 25.96
C VAL A 116 16.68 -9.04 24.87
N LYS A 117 17.69 -8.34 24.33
CA LYS A 117 17.51 -7.40 23.23
C LYS A 117 17.04 -8.11 21.96
N GLU A 118 17.64 -9.23 21.56
CA GLU A 118 17.20 -10.04 20.42
C GLU A 118 15.81 -10.67 20.61
N TRP A 119 15.42 -10.95 21.85
CA TRP A 119 14.10 -11.53 22.12
C TRP A 119 12.98 -10.50 21.97
N ILE A 120 13.16 -9.27 22.45
CA ILE A 120 12.11 -8.25 22.45
C ILE A 120 12.21 -7.30 21.23
N PHE A 121 13.43 -6.94 20.84
CA PHE A 121 13.67 -6.01 19.74
C PHE A 121 13.66 -6.73 18.40
N LEU A 122 13.37 -5.94 17.37
CA LEU A 122 13.29 -6.40 16.00
C LEU A 122 14.68 -6.87 15.52
N ASP A 123 14.70 -8.03 14.85
CA ASP A 123 15.91 -8.60 14.24
C ASP A 123 16.42 -7.70 13.11
N LYS A 124 17.57 -7.05 13.32
CA LYS A 124 18.15 -6.08 12.38
C LYS A 124 18.67 -6.74 11.10
N ASP A 125 18.91 -8.05 11.10
CA ASP A 125 19.35 -8.78 9.90
C ASP A 125 18.20 -8.97 8.92
N LYS A 126 16.98 -9.11 9.45
CA LYS A 126 15.75 -9.27 8.68
C LYS A 126 15.13 -7.94 8.30
N PHE A 127 15.22 -6.96 9.20
CA PHE A 127 14.69 -5.63 9.03
C PHE A 127 15.82 -4.61 9.22
N PRO A 128 16.62 -4.35 8.18
CA PRO A 128 17.66 -3.36 8.28
C PRO A 128 17.03 -2.00 8.57
N GLU A 129 17.58 -1.28 9.53
CA GLU A 129 17.34 0.15 9.64
C GLU A 129 17.87 0.78 8.36
N ASN A 130 17.01 1.46 7.60
CA ASN A 130 17.43 2.19 6.42
C ASN A 130 18.30 3.38 6.90
N ASP A 131 19.62 3.15 7.00
CA ASP A 131 20.64 4.18 7.27
C ASP A 131 20.69 5.25 6.17
N GLN A 132 20.06 4.96 5.01
CA GLN A 132 19.65 5.99 4.08
C GLN A 132 18.57 6.81 4.76
N GLN A 133 18.97 7.95 5.33
CA GLN A 133 18.09 9.05 5.71
C GLN A 133 17.19 9.41 4.52
N ARG A 134 16.10 8.65 4.33
CA ARG A 134 15.07 8.94 3.36
C ARG A 134 14.55 10.31 3.74
N PHE A 135 14.93 11.28 2.92
CA PHE A 135 14.79 12.70 3.18
C PHE A 135 13.47 13.01 3.90
N THR A 136 13.54 13.66 5.05
CA THR A 136 12.36 14.24 5.71
C THR A 136 11.71 15.32 4.84
N ALA A 137 12.43 15.80 3.81
CA ALA A 137 11.92 16.70 2.80
C ALA A 137 11.01 15.96 1.79
N ILE A 138 9.82 16.51 1.59
CA ILE A 138 8.88 16.08 0.55
C ILE A 138 9.55 16.24 -0.82
N TYR A 139 9.44 15.21 -1.66
CA TYR A 139 9.91 15.29 -3.04
C TYR A 139 9.26 16.48 -3.76
N SER A 140 10.08 17.32 -4.38
CA SER A 140 9.64 18.43 -5.20
C SER A 140 10.44 18.44 -6.48
N ARG A 141 9.75 18.50 -7.62
CA ARG A 141 10.38 18.58 -8.95
C ARG A 141 11.28 19.81 -9.08
N ASP A 142 10.96 20.91 -8.38
CA ASP A 142 11.75 22.14 -8.43
C ASP A 142 13.08 22.00 -7.67
N ARG A 143 13.21 20.98 -6.82
CA ARG A 143 14.40 20.69 -6.01
C ARG A 143 14.91 19.29 -6.27
N GLU A 144 14.77 18.83 -7.50
CA GLU A 144 15.13 17.50 -7.96
C GLU A 144 16.60 17.15 -7.64
N TYR A 145 17.50 18.14 -7.72
CA TYR A 145 18.93 18.01 -7.39
C TYR A 145 19.24 17.64 -5.94
N LEU A 146 18.29 17.79 -5.00
CA LEU A 146 18.45 17.35 -3.61
C LEU A 146 18.24 15.83 -3.45
N PHE A 147 17.74 15.16 -4.49
CA PHE A 147 17.29 13.79 -4.45
C PHE A 147 18.07 12.91 -5.45
N ASP A 148 18.45 11.71 -5.02
CA ASP A 148 19.10 10.73 -5.91
C ASP A 148 18.07 9.89 -6.66
N ILE A 149 17.62 10.40 -7.81
CA ILE A 149 16.59 9.78 -8.65
C ILE A 149 17.10 8.58 -9.41
N ASN A 150 18.40 8.53 -9.65
CA ASN A 150 19.04 7.40 -10.31
C ASN A 150 19.16 6.20 -9.36
N SER A 151 18.91 6.41 -8.06
CA SER A 151 18.83 5.32 -7.11
C SER A 151 17.70 4.36 -7.50
N PRO A 152 18.00 3.06 -7.62
CA PRO A 152 17.04 2.07 -8.10
C PRO A 152 15.83 1.85 -7.18
N CYS A 153 15.89 2.31 -5.93
CA CYS A 153 14.83 2.20 -4.93
C CYS A 153 14.40 3.58 -4.37
N PHE A 154 14.55 4.63 -5.19
CA PHE A 154 14.21 6.02 -4.82
C PHE A 154 12.76 6.14 -4.34
N PHE A 155 11.82 5.60 -5.10
CA PHE A 155 10.42 5.50 -4.73
C PHE A 155 10.07 4.05 -4.37
N THR A 156 9.29 3.85 -3.29
CA THR A 156 8.79 2.52 -2.91
C THR A 156 7.61 2.10 -3.80
N SER A 157 7.33 0.80 -3.91
CA SER A 157 6.16 0.30 -4.66
C SER A 157 4.84 0.89 -4.13
N ALA A 158 4.74 1.15 -2.82
CA ALA A 158 3.60 1.85 -2.23
C ALA A 158 3.45 3.30 -2.72
N ILE A 159 4.56 4.01 -2.94
CA ILE A 159 4.54 5.37 -3.51
C ILE A 159 4.16 5.32 -4.99
N HIS A 160 4.70 4.37 -5.75
CA HIS A 160 4.34 4.18 -7.16
C HIS A 160 2.86 3.91 -7.35
N SER A 161 2.33 2.94 -6.61
CA SER A 161 0.90 2.63 -6.59
C SER A 161 0.06 3.87 -6.30
N ARG A 162 0.51 4.73 -5.38
CA ARG A 162 -0.15 6.01 -5.07
C ARG A 162 -0.05 7.03 -6.19
N ILE A 163 1.08 7.13 -6.88
CA ILE A 163 1.24 8.01 -8.04
C ILE A 163 0.29 7.58 -9.16
N VAL A 164 0.24 6.27 -9.46
CA VAL A 164 -0.67 5.71 -10.47
C VAL A 164 -2.13 5.98 -10.08
N GLN A 165 -2.51 5.69 -8.84
CA GLN A 165 -3.86 6.00 -8.33
C GLN A 165 -4.18 7.50 -8.47
N PHE A 166 -3.25 8.38 -8.10
CA PHE A 166 -3.43 9.83 -8.22
C PHE A 166 -3.62 10.29 -9.67
N ILE A 167 -2.95 9.66 -10.63
CA ILE A 167 -3.16 9.93 -12.06
C ILE A 167 -4.56 9.47 -12.47
N LEU A 168 -4.92 8.22 -12.15
CA LEU A 168 -6.22 7.62 -12.47
C LEU A 168 -7.39 8.45 -11.93
N ASP A 169 -7.28 8.97 -10.71
CA ASP A 169 -8.32 9.79 -10.07
C ASP A 169 -8.50 11.17 -10.72
N ARG A 170 -7.51 11.67 -11.46
CA ARG A 170 -7.55 13.00 -12.09
C ARG A 170 -7.88 12.95 -13.58
N LYS A 171 -7.75 11.80 -14.24
CA LYS A 171 -7.96 11.70 -15.68
C LYS A 171 -9.43 11.73 -16.05
N ARG A 172 -9.71 12.41 -17.17
CA ARG A 172 -11.04 12.50 -17.78
C ARG A 172 -11.26 11.31 -18.69
N PHE A 173 -12.51 10.84 -18.74
CA PHE A 173 -12.96 9.76 -19.63
C PHE A 173 -13.91 10.25 -20.73
N SER A 174 -14.07 11.57 -20.87
CA SER A 174 -14.89 12.19 -21.91
C SER A 174 -14.20 13.45 -22.44
N ASP A 175 -14.24 13.63 -23.76
CA ASP A 175 -13.75 14.84 -24.43
C ASP A 175 -14.69 16.03 -24.24
N ASN A 176 -15.95 15.78 -23.86
CA ASN A 176 -16.94 16.82 -23.62
C ASN A 176 -16.59 17.59 -22.35
N ARG A 177 -15.99 18.77 -22.53
CA ARG A 177 -15.69 19.72 -21.43
C ARG A 177 -16.93 20.27 -20.71
N VAL A 178 -18.13 20.01 -21.24
CA VAL A 178 -19.40 20.39 -20.61
C VAL A 178 -19.67 19.57 -19.35
N ASN A 179 -19.24 18.31 -19.32
CA ASN A 179 -19.42 17.45 -18.16
C ASN A 179 -18.26 17.64 -17.18
N ASP A 180 -18.43 18.54 -16.23
CA ASP A 180 -17.43 18.82 -15.20
C ASP A 180 -17.08 17.59 -14.34
N PHE A 181 -18.02 16.64 -14.21
CA PHE A 181 -17.87 15.42 -13.42
C PHE A 181 -17.33 14.20 -14.19
N ALA A 182 -16.96 14.35 -15.47
CA ALA A 182 -16.48 13.22 -16.30
C ALA A 182 -14.98 12.90 -16.08
N PHE A 183 -14.57 12.73 -14.82
CA PHE A 183 -13.21 12.38 -14.43
C PHE A 183 -13.17 11.41 -13.24
N GLY A 184 -12.04 10.72 -13.11
CA GLY A 184 -11.73 9.86 -11.99
C GLY A 184 -12.10 8.39 -12.17
N MET A 185 -11.27 7.52 -11.59
CA MET A 185 -11.41 6.07 -11.67
C MET A 185 -12.64 5.56 -10.92
N GLU A 186 -12.93 6.10 -9.74
CA GLU A 186 -14.09 5.71 -8.93
C GLU A 186 -15.39 5.84 -9.73
N ARG A 187 -15.53 6.92 -10.50
CA ARG A 187 -16.72 7.13 -11.33
C ARG A 187 -16.87 6.09 -12.44
N LEU A 188 -15.76 5.65 -13.03
CA LEU A 188 -15.78 4.60 -14.04
C LEU A 188 -16.12 3.23 -13.44
N ILE A 189 -15.80 3.00 -12.17
CA ILE A 189 -16.22 1.80 -11.43
C ILE A 189 -17.73 1.87 -11.15
N ASP A 190 -18.22 3.01 -10.66
CA ASP A 190 -19.64 3.25 -10.40
C ASP A 190 -20.50 3.11 -11.68
N ASP A 191 -20.01 3.61 -12.80
CA ASP A 191 -20.65 3.50 -14.13
C ASP A 191 -20.52 2.08 -14.73
N ASN A 192 -19.93 1.10 -14.02
CA ASN A 192 -19.65 -0.27 -14.48
C ASN A 192 -18.79 -0.35 -15.77
N VAL A 193 -17.98 0.67 -16.04
CA VAL A 193 -17.05 0.68 -17.16
C VAL A 193 -15.83 -0.19 -16.85
N TYR A 194 -15.35 -0.10 -15.61
CA TYR A 194 -14.40 -1.02 -15.00
C TYR A 194 -15.05 -1.73 -13.81
N ALA A 195 -14.65 -2.97 -13.57
CA ALA A 195 -15.12 -3.76 -12.43
C ALA A 195 -14.30 -3.49 -11.17
N ALA A 196 -12.98 -3.32 -11.33
CA ALA A 196 -12.08 -3.08 -10.22
C ALA A 196 -10.78 -2.41 -10.70
N ALA A 197 -10.14 -1.69 -9.79
CA ALA A 197 -8.84 -1.08 -9.99
C ALA A 197 -8.06 -1.23 -8.68
N TYR A 198 -6.92 -1.92 -8.69
CA TYR A 198 -6.15 -2.18 -7.48
C TYR A 198 -4.65 -2.34 -7.74
N PRO A 199 -3.81 -1.96 -6.76
CA PRO A 199 -2.37 -2.24 -6.83
C PRO A 199 -2.08 -3.73 -6.57
N LEU A 200 -0.99 -4.25 -7.16
CA LEU A 200 -0.53 -5.61 -6.89
C LEU A 200 0.37 -5.69 -5.66
N HIS A 201 0.41 -6.88 -5.08
CA HIS A 201 1.34 -7.22 -4.01
C HIS A 201 2.62 -7.85 -4.57
N ASP A 202 3.72 -7.74 -3.82
CA ASP A 202 4.98 -8.43 -4.11
C ASP A 202 4.84 -9.94 -3.91
N GLY A 203 4.34 -10.62 -4.95
CA GLY A 203 4.24 -12.08 -5.02
C GLY A 203 3.23 -12.72 -4.07
N ASP A 204 3.30 -14.04 -4.01
CA ASP A 204 2.48 -14.86 -3.12
C ASP A 204 3.06 -14.86 -1.68
N LEU A 205 2.21 -15.21 -0.71
CA LEU A 205 2.59 -15.32 0.71
C LEU A 205 3.70 -16.35 0.93
N THR A 206 3.80 -17.36 0.07
CA THR A 206 4.78 -18.46 0.18
C THR A 206 6.10 -18.17 -0.52
N THR A 207 6.15 -17.16 -1.39
CA THR A 207 7.35 -16.87 -2.18
C THR A 207 8.46 -16.35 -1.27
N GLU A 208 9.57 -17.09 -1.19
CA GLU A 208 10.72 -16.71 -0.37
C GLU A 208 11.37 -15.41 -0.88
N ASN A 209 11.92 -14.61 0.04
CA ASN A 209 12.60 -13.33 -0.21
C ASN A 209 11.72 -12.17 -0.72
N THR A 210 10.38 -12.27 -0.67
CA THR A 210 9.51 -11.11 -0.88
C THR A 210 9.29 -10.32 0.42
N VAL A 211 9.08 -9.00 0.30
CA VAL A 211 8.74 -8.14 1.45
C VAL A 211 7.45 -8.61 2.11
N ARG A 212 6.50 -9.11 1.32
CA ARG A 212 5.22 -9.65 1.78
C ARG A 212 5.40 -10.87 2.69
N ASN A 213 6.18 -11.86 2.26
CA ASN A 213 6.44 -13.07 3.04
C ASN A 213 7.21 -12.74 4.33
N LEU A 214 8.18 -11.83 4.26
CA LEU A 214 8.92 -11.36 5.43
C LEU A 214 7.98 -10.73 6.48
N LEU A 215 7.11 -9.81 6.07
CA LEU A 215 6.12 -9.19 6.96
C LEU A 215 5.12 -10.23 7.51
N TYR A 216 4.72 -11.21 6.69
CA TYR A 216 3.81 -12.27 7.13
C TYR A 216 4.41 -13.17 8.22
N THR A 217 5.65 -13.61 8.02
CA THR A 217 6.34 -14.58 8.90
C THR A 217 6.92 -13.96 10.18
N GLU A 218 7.39 -12.72 10.11
CA GLU A 218 8.05 -12.06 11.25
C GLU A 218 7.14 -11.11 12.03
N TRP A 219 6.17 -10.46 11.38
CA TRP A 219 5.29 -9.48 12.02
C TRP A 219 3.85 -9.96 12.20
N ALA A 220 3.18 -10.42 11.13
CA ALA A 220 1.77 -10.82 11.19
C ALA A 220 1.53 -12.19 11.85
N CYS A 221 2.59 -12.83 12.37
CA CYS A 221 2.50 -14.12 13.05
C CYS A 221 2.11 -13.95 14.52
N LEU A 222 0.98 -14.54 14.93
CA LEU A 222 0.49 -14.50 16.31
C LEU A 222 1.49 -15.07 17.33
N GLY A 223 2.40 -15.96 16.90
CA GLY A 223 3.46 -16.51 17.76
C GLY A 223 4.55 -15.52 18.16
N LYS A 224 4.59 -14.32 17.54
CA LYS A 224 5.61 -13.28 17.75
C LYS A 224 5.06 -11.98 18.33
N TRP A 225 3.89 -12.03 18.97
CA TRP A 225 3.18 -10.85 19.53
C TRP A 225 4.00 -10.03 20.55
N TYR A 226 5.03 -10.62 21.16
CA TYR A 226 5.89 -9.97 22.15
C TYR A 226 7.00 -9.10 21.53
N ARG A 227 7.22 -9.18 20.21
CA ARG A 227 8.24 -8.41 19.52
C ARG A 227 7.77 -7.00 19.18
N TYR A 228 8.71 -6.06 19.10
CA TYR A 228 8.43 -4.74 18.53
C TYR A 228 7.97 -4.84 17.07
N GLN A 229 7.09 -3.93 16.66
CA GLN A 229 6.56 -3.91 15.29
C GLN A 229 7.56 -3.25 14.31
N PRO A 230 7.81 -3.83 13.11
CA PRO A 230 8.67 -3.26 12.08
C PRO A 230 7.97 -2.12 11.33
N LEU A 231 7.75 -0.98 12.00
CA LEU A 231 6.95 0.13 11.48
C LEU A 231 7.49 0.70 10.16
N ASP A 232 8.81 0.75 9.97
CA ASP A 232 9.41 1.25 8.74
C ASP A 232 9.12 0.35 7.55
N CYS A 233 9.23 -0.98 7.69
CA CYS A 233 8.91 -1.90 6.60
C CYS A 233 7.40 -1.92 6.30
N ILE A 234 6.55 -1.80 7.33
CA ILE A 234 5.10 -1.64 7.15
C ILE A 234 4.81 -0.34 6.39
N LYS A 235 5.49 0.77 6.72
CA LYS A 235 5.36 2.06 6.03
C LYS A 235 5.78 1.98 4.58
N GLU A 236 6.84 1.25 4.28
CA GLU A 236 7.35 1.13 2.92
C GLU A 236 6.45 0.27 2.02
N TYR A 237 5.83 -0.77 2.59
CA TYR A 237 4.97 -1.70 1.86
C TYR A 237 3.50 -1.23 1.78
N PHE A 238 2.90 -0.81 2.90
CA PHE A 238 1.49 -0.40 2.96
C PHE A 238 1.29 1.13 2.91
N GLY A 239 2.36 1.90 3.12
CA GLY A 239 2.29 3.36 3.18
C GLY A 239 2.08 3.91 4.60
N VAL A 240 2.20 5.24 4.70
CA VAL A 240 2.22 5.98 5.97
C VAL A 240 0.93 5.83 6.78
N LYS A 241 -0.25 5.83 6.14
CA LYS A 241 -1.53 5.74 6.86
C LYS A 241 -1.66 4.44 7.66
N ILE A 242 -1.33 3.31 7.04
CA ILE A 242 -1.40 1.99 7.66
C ILE A 242 -0.31 1.83 8.72
N ALA A 243 0.91 2.30 8.43
CA ALA A 243 1.98 2.28 9.43
C ALA A 243 1.67 3.13 10.66
N LEU A 244 1.07 4.31 10.49
CA LEU A 244 0.65 5.15 11.60
C LEU A 244 -0.44 4.48 12.46
N TYR A 245 -1.39 3.79 11.82
CA TYR A 245 -2.37 2.99 12.54
C TYR A 245 -1.71 1.93 13.43
N PHE A 246 -0.75 1.17 12.90
CA PHE A 246 -0.04 0.14 13.68
C PHE A 246 0.89 0.72 14.75
N ALA A 247 1.53 1.87 14.47
CA ALA A 247 2.33 2.60 15.45
C ALA A 247 1.47 3.03 16.65
N TRP A 248 0.29 3.59 16.37
CA TRP A 248 -0.68 3.97 17.39
C TRP A 248 -1.18 2.75 18.15
N LEU A 249 -1.55 1.66 17.46
CA LEU A 249 -1.99 0.42 18.09
C LEU A 249 -0.94 -0.14 19.06
N GLY A 250 0.33 -0.19 18.64
CA GLY A 250 1.43 -0.64 19.50
C GLY A 250 1.65 0.26 20.72
N TYR A 251 1.56 1.58 20.54
CA TYR A 251 1.65 2.53 21.64
C TYR A 251 0.52 2.31 22.68
N TYR A 252 -0.71 2.11 22.21
CA TYR A 252 -1.85 1.85 23.10
C TYR A 252 -1.73 0.54 23.86
N THR A 253 -1.28 -0.54 23.22
CA THR A 253 -1.09 -1.82 23.90
C THR A 253 -0.02 -1.73 24.99
N HIS A 254 1.08 -1.00 24.76
CA HIS A 254 2.09 -0.75 25.79
C HIS A 254 1.57 0.08 26.96
N ILE A 255 0.78 1.12 26.71
CA ILE A 255 0.19 1.93 27.79
C ILE A 255 -0.84 1.14 28.58
N LEU A 256 -1.66 0.31 27.93
CA LEU A 256 -2.68 -0.51 28.59
C LEU A 256 -2.08 -1.66 29.42
N LEU A 257 -0.84 -2.07 29.14
CA LEU A 257 -0.16 -3.11 29.90
C LEU A 257 0.05 -2.71 31.38
N ALA A 258 0.44 -1.46 31.65
CA ALA A 258 0.66 -0.97 33.01
C ALA A 258 -0.61 -1.02 33.91
N PRO A 259 -1.77 -0.44 33.52
CA PRO A 259 -3.00 -0.53 34.30
C PRO A 259 -3.53 -1.98 34.35
N ALA A 260 -3.29 -2.81 33.33
CA ALA A 260 -3.67 -4.22 33.37
C ALA A 260 -2.89 -4.98 34.47
N ILE A 261 -1.58 -4.73 34.62
CA ILE A 261 -0.76 -5.33 35.69
C ILE A 261 -1.25 -4.89 37.07
N VAL A 262 -1.52 -3.59 37.26
CA VAL A 262 -2.04 -3.05 38.53
C VAL A 262 -3.41 -3.66 38.85
N GLY A 263 -4.32 -3.70 37.87
CA GLY A 263 -5.64 -4.30 38.01
C GLY A 263 -5.57 -5.78 38.37
N LEU A 264 -4.67 -6.53 37.72
CA LEU A 264 -4.44 -7.95 38.02
C LEU A 264 -3.87 -8.15 39.44
N ALA A 265 -2.93 -7.31 39.87
CA ALA A 265 -2.38 -7.37 41.22
C ALA A 265 -3.44 -7.09 42.28
N CYS A 266 -4.29 -6.07 42.08
CA CYS A 266 -5.42 -5.77 42.97
C CYS A 266 -6.42 -6.94 43.02
N PHE A 267 -6.70 -7.57 41.87
CA PHE A 267 -7.59 -8.72 41.79
C PHE A 267 -7.03 -9.93 42.55
N ILE A 268 -5.74 -10.26 42.37
CA ILE A 268 -5.07 -11.35 43.09
C ILE A 268 -5.04 -11.08 44.60
N TYR A 269 -4.71 -9.85 45.01
CA TYR A 269 -4.72 -9.44 46.42
C TYR A 269 -6.12 -9.61 47.05
N SER A 270 -7.16 -9.25 46.31
CA SER A 270 -8.54 -9.45 46.72
C SER A 270 -8.84 -10.93 46.93
N LEU A 271 -8.52 -11.80 45.95
CA LEU A 271 -8.72 -13.25 46.07
C LEU A 271 -7.97 -13.88 47.26
N ALA A 272 -6.72 -13.47 47.49
CA ALA A 272 -5.92 -13.96 48.62
C ALA A 272 -6.51 -13.56 49.98
N THR A 273 -7.06 -12.34 50.07
CA THR A 273 -7.63 -11.80 51.31
C THR A 273 -9.03 -12.36 51.59
N MET A 274 -9.78 -12.74 50.56
CA MET A 274 -11.16 -13.25 50.69
C MET A 274 -11.29 -14.51 51.56
N TYR A 275 -10.30 -15.41 51.56
CA TYR A 275 -10.33 -16.62 52.38
C TYR A 275 -9.87 -16.42 53.83
N SER A 276 -9.07 -15.38 54.08
CA SER A 276 -8.50 -15.11 55.42
C SER A 276 -9.40 -14.20 56.26
N HIS A 277 -10.38 -13.56 55.62
CA HIS A 277 -11.36 -12.74 56.31
C HIS A 277 -12.51 -13.61 56.84
N LYS A 278 -12.46 -14.00 58.12
CA LYS A 278 -13.72 -14.28 58.85
C LYS A 278 -14.59 -13.03 58.68
N PRO A 279 -15.85 -13.12 58.20
CA PRO A 279 -16.75 -11.99 58.24
C PRO A 279 -16.91 -11.65 59.71
N ARG A 280 -16.24 -10.57 60.15
CA ARG A 280 -16.53 -10.00 61.46
C ARG A 280 -17.91 -9.40 61.31
N LEU A 281 -18.89 -10.14 61.80
CA LEU A 281 -20.27 -9.73 62.00
C LEU A 281 -20.31 -8.60 63.06
N SER A 282 -19.61 -7.49 62.81
CA SER A 282 -19.54 -6.32 63.69
C SER A 282 -18.94 -5.09 63.00
N CYS A 283 -19.20 -4.90 61.70
CA CYS A 283 -19.00 -3.59 61.08
C CYS A 283 -20.37 -3.06 60.66
N ALA A 284 -20.96 -2.25 61.55
CA ALA A 284 -22.15 -1.43 61.31
C ALA A 284 -22.00 -0.39 60.17
N CYS A 285 -21.02 -0.56 59.27
CA CYS A 285 -20.75 0.32 58.14
C CYS A 285 -21.31 -0.22 56.81
N GLY A 286 -21.52 -1.54 56.67
CA GLY A 286 -22.13 -2.13 55.47
C GLY A 286 -23.65 -1.93 55.40
N THR A 287 -24.31 -1.83 56.56
CA THR A 287 -25.73 -1.48 56.63
C THR A 287 -25.98 0.00 56.45
N MET A 288 -25.00 0.89 56.70
CA MET A 288 -25.19 2.34 56.49
C MET A 288 -25.15 2.73 55.02
N VAL A 289 -24.25 2.19 54.20
CA VAL A 289 -24.17 2.57 52.77
C VAL A 289 -25.34 1.98 51.97
N GLY A 290 -25.74 0.74 52.25
CA GLY A 290 -26.92 0.12 51.64
C GLY A 290 -28.23 0.79 52.07
N ALA A 291 -28.42 1.04 53.38
CA ALA A 291 -29.64 1.68 53.87
C ALA A 291 -29.70 3.18 53.52
N GLU A 292 -28.58 3.87 53.37
CA GLU A 292 -28.58 5.26 52.91
C GLU A 292 -28.87 5.36 51.40
N TRP A 293 -28.46 4.38 50.59
CA TRP A 293 -28.85 4.34 49.19
C TRP A 293 -30.34 4.02 49.03
N ASP A 294 -30.87 3.03 49.76
CA ASP A 294 -32.29 2.69 49.74
C ASP A 294 -33.18 3.85 50.24
N ASN A 295 -32.77 4.56 51.30
CA ASN A 295 -33.50 5.73 51.81
C ASN A 295 -33.41 6.97 50.91
N ARG A 296 -32.40 7.07 50.05
CA ARG A 296 -32.32 8.13 49.02
C ARG A 296 -33.16 7.75 47.80
N CYS A 297 -33.17 6.48 47.37
CA CYS A 297 -34.05 5.98 46.32
C CYS A 297 -35.54 6.11 46.71
N ALA A 298 -35.91 5.77 47.96
CA ALA A 298 -37.28 5.91 48.46
C ALA A 298 -37.76 7.38 48.56
N ARG A 299 -36.84 8.33 48.86
CA ARG A 299 -37.15 9.77 48.83
C ARG A 299 -37.33 10.30 47.40
N VAL A 300 -36.52 9.85 46.45
CA VAL A 300 -36.69 10.24 45.04
C VAL A 300 -37.98 9.64 44.46
N ALA A 301 -38.33 8.41 44.84
CA ALA A 301 -39.59 7.77 44.44
C ALA A 301 -40.84 8.46 45.01
N SER A 302 -40.79 8.94 46.26
CA SER A 302 -41.90 9.70 46.87
C SER A 302 -42.03 11.13 46.34
N ILE A 303 -40.93 11.78 45.96
CA ILE A 303 -40.96 13.07 45.25
C ILE A 303 -41.55 12.92 43.84
N SER A 304 -41.29 11.80 43.17
CA SER A 304 -41.90 11.48 41.86
C SER A 304 -43.42 11.24 41.98
N ALA A 305 -43.87 10.52 43.02
CA ALA A 305 -45.28 10.27 43.27
C ALA A 305 -46.07 11.53 43.72
N ALA A 306 -45.42 12.46 44.43
CA ALA A 306 -46.04 13.74 44.79
C ALA A 306 -46.13 14.74 43.63
N SER A 307 -45.34 14.56 42.57
CA SER A 307 -45.39 15.40 41.36
C SER A 307 -46.50 14.98 40.38
N SER A 308 -47.03 13.75 40.48
CA SER A 308 -48.14 13.28 39.63
C SER A 308 -49.53 13.70 40.10
N ASP A 309 -49.67 14.18 41.34
CA ASP A 309 -50.95 14.63 41.93
C ASP A 309 -51.17 16.16 41.83
N LEU A 310 -50.29 16.90 41.14
CA LEU A 310 -50.37 18.36 40.97
C LEU A 310 -50.59 18.82 39.51
N THR A 311 -50.93 17.90 38.61
CA THR A 311 -51.43 18.22 37.27
C THR A 311 -52.75 17.50 37.00
N LEU A 312 -53.82 18.00 37.63
CA LEU A 312 -55.20 18.00 37.13
C LEU A 312 -55.94 19.19 37.74
#